data_AF-A0A1V5AH39-F1
#
_entry.id   AF-A0A1V5AH39-F1
#
_cell.length_a   1.000
_cell.length_b   1.000
_cell.length_c   1.000
_cell.angle_alpha   90.00
_cell.angle_beta   90.00
_cell.angle_gamma   90.00
#
_symmetry.space_group_name_H-M   'P 1'
#
loop_
_entity.id
_entity.type
_entity.pdbx_description
1 polymer ?
#
loop_
_entity_poly.entity_id
_entity_poly.type
_entity_poly.pdbx_seq_one_letter_code
_entity_poly.pdbx_strand_id
1 'polypeptide(L)'
;MKIIKNDEAVSPVIGVILMVAITVILAAVIAAFVFGMAGTTQTTKNVGITATANATAFTITTQGGTDFNTLTKLEWVPPNGTGYNLTDFKKQVGQTIILQGANEPVGIGNKLTVRGTFQDGSQQVLFDRQY
;
A
#
# COMPACT_ATOMS: atom_id res chain seq x y z
N MET A 1 31.99 62.15 29.38
CA MET A 1 30.84 61.41 29.93
C MET A 1 30.45 60.33 28.95
N LYS A 2 30.28 59.09 29.44
CA LYS A 2 30.12 57.86 28.64
C LYS A 2 28.66 57.74 28.21
N ILE A 3 28.43 57.62 26.92
CA ILE A 3 27.10 57.40 26.32
C ILE A 3 26.63 56.01 26.74
N ILE A 4 25.59 55.95 27.57
CA ILE A 4 24.89 54.71 27.91
C ILE A 4 24.14 54.31 26.64
N LYS A 5 24.59 53.25 25.97
CA LYS A 5 23.82 52.67 24.86
C LYS A 5 22.54 52.10 25.47
N ASN A 6 21.42 52.71 25.12
CA ASN A 6 20.08 52.21 25.36
C ASN A 6 19.98 50.79 24.79
N ASP A 7 20.19 49.80 25.64
CA ASP A 7 19.64 48.47 25.44
C ASP A 7 18.17 48.60 25.86
N GLU A 8 17.37 49.25 25.00
CA GLU A 8 15.91 49.27 25.11
C GLU A 8 15.44 47.84 24.95
N ALA A 9 15.46 47.16 26.09
CA ALA A 9 14.88 45.86 26.32
C ALA A 9 13.51 45.87 25.65
N VAL A 10 13.41 45.07 24.60
CA VAL A 10 12.17 44.70 23.95
C VAL A 10 11.13 44.53 25.04
N SER A 11 10.02 45.28 24.97
CA SER A 11 8.98 45.24 26.01
C SER A 11 8.64 43.77 26.34
N PRO A 12 8.49 43.38 27.61
CA PRO A 12 8.19 42.00 28.00
C PRO A 12 7.04 41.40 27.18
N VAL A 13 6.08 42.22 26.78
CA VAL A 13 4.93 41.84 25.96
C VAL A 13 5.32 41.52 24.51
N ILE A 14 6.23 42.30 23.93
CA ILE A 14 6.69 42.09 22.54
C ILE A 14 7.52 40.81 22.45
N GLY A 15 8.36 40.52 23.46
CA GLY A 15 9.10 39.27 23.53
C GLY A 15 8.18 38.04 23.55
N VAL A 16 7.09 38.11 24.33
CA VAL A 16 6.09 37.04 24.39
C VAL A 16 5.36 36.88 23.06
N ILE A 17 4.94 37.98 22.42
CA ILE A 17 4.27 37.92 21.10
C ILE A 17 5.18 37.25 20.05
N LEU A 18 6.47 37.61 20.02
CA LEU A 18 7.43 37.03 19.07
C LEU A 18 7.66 35.54 19.33
N MET A 19 7.76 35.12 20.59
CA MET A 19 7.92 33.71 20.95
C MET A 19 6.69 32.88 20.57
N VAL A 20 5.49 33.40 20.82
CA VAL A 20 4.23 32.72 20.49
C VAL A 20 4.06 32.65 18.97
N ALA A 21 4.39 33.71 18.22
CA ALA A 21 4.26 33.70 16.77
C ALA A 21 5.11 32.60 16.11
N ILE A 22 6.38 32.47 16.50
CA ILE A 22 7.28 31.46 15.93
C ILE A 22 6.82 30.04 16.30
N THR A 23 6.41 29.82 17.54
CA THR A 23 5.93 28.49 17.98
C THR A 23 4.64 28.08 17.28
N VAL A 24 3.72 29.01 17.02
CA VAL A 24 2.48 28.73 16.25
C VAL A 24 2.80 28.37 14.80
N ILE A 25 3.72 29.08 14.15
CA ILE A 25 4.16 28.77 12.78
C ILE A 25 4.80 27.38 12.73
N LEU A 26 5.74 27.10 13.63
CA LEU A 26 6.41 25.79 13.68
C LEU A 26 5.42 24.65 13.96
N ALA A 27 4.48 24.84 14.88
CA ALA A 27 3.46 23.85 15.18
C ALA A 27 2.55 23.57 13.95
N ALA A 28 2.12 24.62 13.24
CA ALA A 28 1.30 24.47 12.03
C ALA A 28 2.03 23.73 10.91
N VAL A 29 3.32 24.02 10.70
CA VAL A 29 4.14 23.35 9.68
C VAL A 29 4.34 21.87 10.01
N ILE A 30 4.66 21.54 11.27
CA ILE A 30 4.81 20.14 11.71
C ILE A 30 3.48 19.40 11.57
N ALA A 31 2.36 20.00 11.97
CA ALA A 31 1.04 19.40 11.81
C ALA A 31 0.73 19.11 10.33
N ALA A 32 1.03 20.04 9.42
CA ALA A 32 0.87 19.81 7.99
C ALA A 32 1.73 18.64 7.47
N PHE A 33 2.97 18.50 7.94
CA PHE A 33 3.82 17.34 7.59
C PHE A 33 3.27 16.03 8.18
N VAL A 34 2.87 16.02 9.45
CA VAL A 34 2.35 14.82 10.11
C VAL A 34 1.05 14.35 9.46
N PHE A 35 0.10 15.25 9.22
CA PHE A 35 -1.15 14.91 8.56
C PHE A 35 -0.96 14.61 7.06
N GLY A 36 -0.04 15.29 6.39
CA GLY A 36 0.31 15.02 4.99
C GLY A 36 0.98 13.66 4.79
N MET A 37 1.77 13.20 5.76
CA MET A 37 2.41 11.88 5.74
C MET A 37 1.48 10.74 6.21
N ALA A 38 0.49 11.03 7.06
CA ALA A 38 -0.46 10.03 7.55
C ALA A 38 -1.35 9.44 6.43
N GLY A 39 -1.52 10.13 5.30
CA GLY A 39 -2.40 9.72 4.20
C GLY A 39 -1.87 8.64 3.26
N THR A 40 -0.58 8.27 3.33
CA THR A 40 0.04 7.38 2.32
C THR A 40 0.37 5.98 2.83
N THR A 41 0.16 5.70 4.12
CA THR A 41 0.42 4.35 4.65
C THR A 41 -0.78 3.46 4.41
N GLN A 42 -0.92 2.97 3.17
CA GLN A 42 -1.82 1.86 2.91
C GLN A 42 -1.29 0.64 3.66
N THR A 43 -2.06 0.16 4.65
CA THR A 43 -1.68 -1.04 5.41
C THR A 43 -1.49 -2.19 4.42
N THR A 44 -0.28 -2.75 4.36
CA THR A 44 -0.03 -3.95 3.57
C THR A 44 -0.87 -5.07 4.15
N LYS A 45 -1.66 -5.70 3.29
CA LYS A 45 -2.49 -6.85 3.66
C LYS A 45 -1.66 -8.11 3.53
N ASN A 46 -1.82 -9.01 4.49
CA ASN A 46 -1.07 -10.26 4.51
C ASN A 46 -1.97 -11.43 4.08
N VAL A 47 -1.75 -11.88 2.84
CA VAL A 47 -2.37 -13.09 2.27
C VAL A 47 -1.29 -13.89 1.57
N GLY A 48 -1.08 -15.12 2.02
CA GLY A 48 -0.18 -16.08 1.43
C GLY A 48 -0.82 -16.73 0.21
N ILE A 49 -0.19 -16.54 -0.95
CA ILE A 49 -0.53 -17.24 -2.18
C ILE A 49 0.72 -17.93 -2.70
N THR A 50 0.54 -19.17 -3.14
CA THR A 50 1.58 -19.96 -3.79
C THR A 50 1.10 -20.29 -5.18
N ALA A 51 2.01 -20.31 -6.15
CA ALA A 51 1.67 -20.79 -7.47
C ALA A 51 2.73 -21.73 -8.02
N THR A 52 2.32 -22.58 -8.95
CA THR A 52 3.20 -23.49 -9.68
C THR A 52 2.83 -23.43 -11.15
N ALA A 53 3.84 -23.34 -12.02
CA ALA A 53 3.63 -23.40 -13.46
C ALA A 53 3.78 -24.82 -13.98
N ASN A 54 2.90 -25.17 -14.89
CA ASN A 54 3.03 -26.30 -15.79
C ASN A 54 3.26 -25.77 -17.22
N ALA A 55 3.52 -26.64 -18.19
CA ALA A 55 3.77 -26.26 -19.59
C ALA A 55 2.65 -25.39 -20.20
N THR A 56 1.40 -25.55 -19.76
CA THR A 56 0.22 -24.90 -20.34
C THR A 56 -0.71 -24.23 -19.33
N ALA A 57 -0.36 -24.21 -18.03
CA ALA A 57 -1.25 -23.72 -16.99
C ALA A 57 -0.50 -23.20 -15.77
N PHE A 58 -1.13 -22.27 -15.03
CA PHE A 58 -0.70 -21.91 -13.68
C PHE A 58 -1.66 -22.52 -12.66
N THR A 59 -1.10 -23.15 -11.64
CA THR A 59 -1.86 -23.68 -10.50
C THR A 59 -1.64 -22.73 -9.33
N ILE A 60 -2.68 -22.01 -8.93
CA ILE A 60 -2.65 -21.04 -7.82
C ILE A 60 -3.30 -21.70 -6.61
N THR A 61 -2.56 -21.78 -5.50
CA THR A 61 -3.03 -22.31 -4.22
C THR A 61 -3.04 -21.22 -3.16
N THR A 62 -4.18 -21.07 -2.50
CA THR A 62 -4.39 -20.07 -1.46
C THR A 62 -4.00 -20.62 -0.08
N GLN A 63 -3.01 -20.03 0.58
CA GLN A 63 -2.49 -20.51 1.88
C GLN A 63 -3.15 -19.83 3.08
N GLY A 64 -3.99 -18.82 2.86
CA GLY A 64 -4.64 -18.04 3.91
C GLY A 64 -3.79 -16.83 4.34
N GLY A 65 -4.01 -16.32 5.54
CA GLY A 65 -3.34 -15.12 6.05
C GLY A 65 -4.24 -14.34 7.01
N THR A 66 -3.67 -13.39 7.74
CA THR A 66 -4.42 -12.57 8.71
C THR A 66 -5.51 -11.74 8.04
N ASP A 67 -5.28 -11.31 6.81
CA ASP A 67 -6.21 -10.50 6.01
C ASP A 67 -6.97 -11.32 4.97
N PHE A 68 -6.86 -12.65 5.00
CA PHE A 68 -7.56 -13.50 4.04
C PHE A 68 -9.08 -13.33 4.13
N ASN A 69 -9.60 -13.06 5.33
CA ASN A 69 -11.02 -12.82 5.50
C ASN A 69 -11.50 -11.46 4.98
N THR A 70 -10.62 -10.53 4.65
CA THR A 70 -10.99 -9.25 4.02
C THR A 70 -10.82 -9.30 2.49
N LEU A 71 -10.27 -10.39 1.94
CA LEU A 71 -10.16 -10.59 0.49
C LEU A 71 -11.54 -10.83 -0.13
N THR A 72 -11.91 -10.00 -1.11
CA THR A 72 -13.19 -10.05 -1.81
C THR A 72 -13.05 -10.70 -3.18
N LYS A 73 -11.98 -10.39 -3.90
CA LYS A 73 -11.72 -10.91 -5.25
C LYS A 73 -10.26 -11.26 -5.42
N LEU A 74 -10.01 -12.31 -6.19
CA LEU A 74 -8.68 -12.69 -6.64
C LEU A 74 -8.66 -12.67 -8.16
N GLU A 75 -7.71 -11.92 -8.72
CA GLU A 75 -7.55 -11.70 -10.15
C GLU A 75 -6.16 -12.13 -10.59
N TRP A 76 -6.08 -12.67 -11.81
CA TRP A 76 -4.83 -12.83 -12.53
C TRP A 76 -4.61 -11.64 -13.46
N VAL A 77 -3.39 -11.12 -13.51
CA VAL A 77 -3.01 -10.01 -14.39
C VAL A 77 -1.90 -10.50 -15.33
N PRO A 78 -2.17 -10.66 -16.64
CA PRO A 78 -1.15 -10.96 -17.62
C PRO A 78 -0.29 -9.72 -17.91
N PRO A 79 0.78 -9.86 -18.72
CA PRO A 79 1.63 -8.75 -19.13
C PRO A 79 0.89 -7.58 -19.81
N ASN A 80 -0.30 -7.82 -20.36
CA ASN A 80 -1.15 -6.80 -20.99
C ASN A 80 -1.84 -5.87 -19.97
N GLY A 81 -1.75 -6.15 -18.66
CA GLY A 81 -2.31 -5.34 -17.58
C GLY A 81 -3.81 -5.51 -17.31
N THR A 82 -4.53 -6.30 -18.11
CA THR A 82 -5.98 -6.53 -17.92
C THR A 82 -6.22 -7.62 -16.88
N GLY A 83 -6.91 -7.32 -15.78
CA GLY A 83 -7.21 -8.30 -14.74
C GLY A 83 -8.34 -9.26 -15.13
N TYR A 84 -8.11 -10.56 -14.99
CA TYR A 84 -9.11 -11.61 -15.16
C TYR A 84 -9.50 -12.18 -13.79
N ASN A 85 -10.77 -12.09 -13.44
CA ASN A 85 -11.29 -12.69 -12.20
C ASN A 85 -11.09 -14.21 -12.23
N LEU A 86 -10.60 -14.76 -11.13
CA LEU A 86 -10.55 -16.20 -10.93
C LEU A 86 -11.97 -16.67 -10.57
N THR A 87 -12.72 -17.10 -11.57
CA THR A 87 -14.15 -17.46 -11.47
C THR A 87 -14.42 -18.58 -10.48
N ASP A 88 -13.46 -19.49 -10.30
CA ASP A 88 -13.56 -20.58 -9.33
C ASP A 88 -13.05 -20.20 -7.94
N PHE A 89 -12.69 -18.95 -7.67
CA PHE A 89 -12.21 -18.55 -6.36
C PHE A 89 -13.29 -18.74 -5.29
N LYS A 90 -13.05 -19.71 -4.41
CA LYS A 90 -13.78 -19.92 -3.16
C LYS A 90 -12.87 -19.43 -2.05
N LYS A 91 -13.44 -18.65 -1.15
CA LYS A 91 -12.73 -18.10 0.00
C LYS A 91 -12.45 -19.18 1.05
N GLN A 92 -11.56 -20.10 0.72
CA GLN A 92 -11.17 -21.24 1.54
C GLN A 92 -9.65 -21.42 1.44
N VAL A 93 -9.02 -21.67 2.58
CA VAL A 93 -7.59 -22.02 2.64
C VAL A 93 -7.39 -23.40 2.04
N GLY A 94 -6.32 -23.57 1.26
CA GLY A 94 -5.98 -24.81 0.56
C GLY A 94 -6.71 -24.98 -0.77
N GLN A 95 -7.53 -24.01 -1.20
CA GLN A 95 -8.13 -24.07 -2.52
C GLN A 95 -7.06 -23.88 -3.60
N THR A 96 -7.09 -24.79 -4.57
CA THR A 96 -6.29 -24.72 -5.79
C THR A 96 -7.17 -24.32 -6.98
N ILE A 97 -6.71 -23.34 -7.75
CA ILE A 97 -7.34 -22.86 -8.98
C ILE A 97 -6.36 -23.08 -10.12
N ILE A 98 -6.83 -23.68 -11.22
CA ILE A 98 -6.02 -23.91 -12.40
C ILE A 98 -6.39 -22.84 -13.43
N LEU A 99 -5.42 -21.99 -13.75
CA LEU A 99 -5.49 -21.04 -14.84
C LEU A 99 -5.02 -21.70 -16.13
N GLN A 100 -5.96 -21.94 -17.02
CA GLN A 100 -5.69 -22.32 -18.39
C GLN A 100 -6.00 -21.10 -19.26
N GLY A 101 -5.00 -20.63 -20.01
CA GLY A 101 -5.14 -19.45 -20.85
C GLY A 101 -6.01 -19.81 -22.04
N ALA A 102 -7.21 -19.22 -22.13
CA ALA A 102 -8.03 -19.36 -23.32
C ALA A 102 -7.46 -18.55 -24.49
N ASN A 103 -6.82 -17.39 -24.23
CA ASN A 103 -6.24 -16.48 -25.24
C ASN A 103 -4.98 -15.73 -24.77
N GLU A 104 -4.46 -16.04 -23.59
CA GLU A 104 -3.36 -15.30 -22.96
C GLU A 104 -2.23 -16.27 -22.61
N PRO A 105 -0.96 -15.81 -22.69
CA PRO A 105 0.19 -16.68 -22.48
C PRO A 105 0.25 -17.15 -21.02
N VAL A 106 0.05 -18.45 -20.81
CA VAL A 106 0.14 -19.11 -19.52
C VAL A 106 1.14 -20.27 -19.56
N GLY A 107 1.71 -20.59 -18.40
CA GLY A 107 2.67 -21.69 -18.25
C GLY A 107 4.13 -21.25 -18.18
N ILE A 108 5.04 -22.22 -18.22
CA ILE A 108 6.48 -22.02 -18.10
C ILE A 108 6.98 -21.03 -19.17
N GLY A 109 7.82 -20.08 -18.77
CA GLY A 109 8.31 -18.97 -19.60
C GLY A 109 7.54 -17.66 -19.41
N ASN A 110 6.34 -17.70 -18.79
CA ASN A 110 5.47 -16.53 -18.64
C ASN A 110 5.44 -15.98 -17.21
N LYS A 111 5.16 -14.68 -17.11
CA LYS A 111 5.00 -13.98 -15.83
C LYS A 111 3.60 -14.18 -15.26
N LEU A 112 3.52 -14.67 -14.03
CA LEU A 112 2.30 -14.81 -13.26
C LEU A 112 2.20 -13.71 -12.21
N THR A 113 1.27 -12.78 -12.40
CA THR A 113 0.91 -11.77 -11.40
C THR A 113 -0.50 -12.07 -10.87
N VAL A 114 -0.65 -12.21 -9.55
CA VAL A 114 -1.92 -12.40 -8.87
C VAL A 114 -2.21 -11.18 -8.00
N ARG A 115 -3.37 -10.57 -8.20
CA ARG A 115 -3.83 -9.37 -7.49
C ARG A 115 -5.07 -9.68 -6.68
N GLY A 116 -5.06 -9.28 -5.42
CA GLY A 116 -6.21 -9.34 -4.53
C GLY A 116 -6.89 -7.97 -4.41
N THR A 117 -8.22 -7.95 -4.39
CA THR A 117 -9.01 -6.77 -3.99
C THR A 117 -9.67 -7.04 -2.64
N PHE A 118 -9.47 -6.14 -1.68
CA PHE A 118 -9.96 -6.26 -0.31
C PHE A 118 -11.27 -5.50 -0.09
N GLN A 119 -11.92 -5.74 1.05
CA GLN A 119 -13.18 -5.10 1.44
C GLN A 119 -13.08 -3.57 1.58
N ASP A 120 -11.89 -3.04 1.86
CA ASP A 120 -11.63 -1.60 1.91
C ASP A 120 -11.41 -0.97 0.52
N GLY A 121 -11.53 -1.76 -0.56
CA GLY A 121 -11.29 -1.33 -1.92
C GLY A 121 -9.79 -1.25 -2.28
N SER A 122 -8.88 -1.53 -1.35
CA SER A 122 -7.45 -1.61 -1.66
C SER A 122 -7.17 -2.80 -2.57
N GLN A 123 -6.20 -2.61 -3.47
CA GLN A 123 -5.69 -3.67 -4.34
C GLN A 123 -4.23 -3.91 -4.02
N GLN A 124 -3.85 -5.18 -3.89
CA GLN A 124 -2.45 -5.56 -3.65
C GLN A 124 -2.07 -6.73 -4.53
N VAL A 125 -0.86 -6.68 -5.08
CA VAL A 125 -0.24 -7.85 -5.72
C VAL A 125 0.14 -8.82 -4.59
N LEU A 126 -0.46 -10.00 -4.61
CA LEU A 126 -0.28 -11.04 -3.59
C LEU A 126 0.78 -12.06 -3.99
N PHE A 127 0.99 -12.22 -5.30
CA PHE A 127 2.02 -13.08 -5.84
C PHE A 127 2.49 -12.52 -7.17
N ASP A 128 3.80 -12.46 -7.37
CA ASP A 128 4.40 -12.13 -8.65
C ASP A 128 5.63 -13.01 -8.87
N ARG A 129 5.62 -13.80 -9.94
CA ARG A 129 6.77 -14.63 -10.34
C ARG A 129 6.77 -14.91 -11.83
N GLN A 130 7.95 -14.87 -12.42
CA GLN A 130 8.20 -15.43 -13.75
C GLN A 130 8.66 -16.88 -13.62
N TYR A 131 8.04 -17.76 -14.41
CA TYR A 131 8.38 -19.17 -14.49
C TYR A 131 9.17 -19.49 -15.76
#